data_AF-A0A522DW17-F1
#
_entry.id   AF-A0A522DW17-F1
#
_cell.length_a   1.000
_cell.length_b   1.000
_cell.length_c   1.000
_cell.angle_alpha   90.00
_cell.angle_beta   90.00
_cell.angle_gamma   90.00
#
_symmetry.space_group_name_H-M   'P 1'
#
loop_
_entity.id
_entity.type
_entity.pdbx_description
1 polymer ?
#
loop_
_entity_poly.entity_id
_entity_poly.type
_entity_poly.pdbx_seq_one_letter_code
_entity_poly.pdbx_strand_id
1 'polypeptide(L)'
;MTSEQIEKFIGPKIGEKHKVKIDFKTRNSIKGIFIQANDYTELKSKNFWRIVTEMNIEKWKESGDYNLGRIFNGTEFTKLSAV
;
A
#
# COMPACT_ATOMS: atom_id res chain seq x y z
N MET A 1 10.88 4.06 4.77
CA MET A 1 11.00 2.81 5.57
C MET A 1 11.65 1.71 4.71
N THR A 2 12.23 0.67 5.31
CA THR A 2 12.76 -0.49 4.56
C THR A 2 11.65 -1.40 4.07
N SER A 3 11.92 -2.19 3.04
CA SER A 3 10.94 -3.15 2.50
C SER A 3 10.48 -4.15 3.58
N GLU A 4 11.41 -4.66 4.38
CA GLU A 4 11.13 -5.58 5.51
C GLU A 4 10.23 -4.96 6.59
N GLN A 5 10.45 -3.69 6.94
CA GLN A 5 9.61 -2.98 7.91
C GLN A 5 8.17 -2.83 7.41
N ILE A 6 8.01 -2.52 6.12
CA ILE A 6 6.70 -2.35 5.48
C ILE A 6 6.01 -3.71 5.35
N GLU A 7 6.73 -4.76 4.94
CA GLU A 7 6.19 -6.12 4.89
C GLU A 7 5.70 -6.60 6.26
N LYS A 8 6.51 -6.41 7.30
CA LYS A 8 6.15 -6.78 8.68
C LYS A 8 4.90 -6.05 9.16
N PHE A 9 4.71 -4.79 8.75
CA PHE A 9 3.50 -4.03 9.04
C PHE A 9 2.28 -4.60 8.29
N ILE A 10 2.42 -4.90 7.00
CA ILE A 10 1.33 -5.44 6.18
C ILE A 10 0.92 -6.82 6.71
N GLY A 11 1.86 -7.76 6.83
CA GLY A 11 1.64 -9.08 7.42
C GLY A 11 0.37 -9.85 6.96
N PRO A 12 0.13 -11.04 7.53
CA PRO A 12 -1.08 -11.81 7.22
C PRO A 12 -2.36 -11.22 7.84
N LYS A 13 -2.25 -10.21 8.73
CA LYS A 13 -3.38 -9.63 9.47
C LYS A 13 -3.94 -8.33 8.86
N ILE A 14 -3.14 -7.55 8.13
CA ILE A 14 -3.56 -6.27 7.52
C ILE A 14 -3.78 -6.41 6.00
N GLY A 15 -3.27 -7.49 5.38
CA GLY A 15 -3.38 -7.80 3.96
C GLY A 15 -4.81 -7.65 3.38
N GLU A 16 -4.91 -6.78 2.38
CA GLU A 16 -6.04 -6.52 1.47
C GLU A 16 -7.35 -5.98 2.06
N LYS A 17 -7.56 -6.06 3.38
CA LYS A 17 -8.84 -5.68 3.99
C LYS A 17 -8.79 -4.45 4.89
N HIS A 18 -7.60 -3.99 5.26
CA HIS A 18 -7.45 -2.94 6.26
C HIS A 18 -6.91 -1.66 5.65
N LYS A 19 -7.62 -0.57 5.97
CA LYS A 19 -7.24 0.76 5.57
C LYS A 19 -6.05 1.20 6.42
N VAL A 20 -5.07 1.77 5.77
CA VAL A 20 -3.84 2.24 6.38
C VAL A 20 -3.66 3.71 6.04
N LYS A 21 -3.18 4.48 7.01
CA LYS A 21 -2.64 5.81 6.78
C LYS A 21 -1.15 5.68 6.51
N ILE A 22 -0.69 6.32 5.45
CA ILE A 22 0.71 6.37 5.04
C ILE A 22 1.13 7.84 5.08
N ASP A 23 2.07 8.17 5.96
CA ASP A 23 2.72 9.47 6.00
C ASP A 23 3.99 9.42 5.14
N PHE A 24 4.27 10.51 4.43
CA PHE A 24 5.42 10.61 3.52
C PHE A 24 6.38 11.72 3.95
N LYS A 25 7.61 11.66 3.42
CA LYS A 25 8.63 12.71 3.61
C LYS A 25 8.26 14.01 2.91
N THR A 26 7.83 13.91 1.65
CA THR A 26 7.79 15.02 0.69
C THR A 26 6.37 15.43 0.29
N ARG A 27 5.34 14.72 0.76
CA ARG A 27 3.94 14.95 0.38
C ARG A 27 2.96 14.65 1.49
N ASN A 28 1.72 15.07 1.28
CA ASN A 28 0.61 14.81 2.19
C ASN A 28 0.38 13.32 2.41
N SER A 29 -0.01 12.98 3.64
CA SER A 29 -0.39 11.62 4.00
C SER A 29 -1.59 11.16 3.20
N ILE A 30 -1.62 9.89 2.83
CA ILE A 30 -2.78 9.28 2.17
C ILE A 30 -3.37 8.18 3.05
N LYS A 31 -4.63 7.85 2.78
CA LYS A 31 -5.25 6.61 3.27
C LYS A 31 -5.46 5.66 2.10
N GLY A 32 -5.20 4.38 2.31
CA GLY A 32 -5.35 3.38 1.26
C GLY A 32 -5.25 1.94 1.77
N ILE A 33 -5.21 0.99 0.85
CA ILE A 33 -5.05 -0.44 1.11
C ILE A 33 -3.87 -0.95 0.28
N PHE A 34 -2.95 -1.67 0.91
CA PHE A 34 -1.90 -2.41 0.20
C PHE A 34 -2.52 -3.63 -0.48
N ILE A 35 -2.22 -3.81 -1.77
CA ILE A 35 -2.77 -4.91 -2.58
C ILE A 35 -1.65 -5.81 -3.10
N GLN A 36 -1.92 -7.11 -3.18
CA GLN A 36 -0.99 -8.09 -3.73
C GLN A 36 -1.43 -8.47 -5.14
N ALA A 37 -0.82 -7.84 -6.13
CA ALA A 37 -0.98 -8.21 -7.54
C ALA A 37 0.17 -9.12 -8.00
N ASN A 38 0.12 -9.59 -9.24
CA ASN A 38 1.16 -10.47 -9.81
C ASN A 38 2.58 -9.88 -9.76
N ASP A 39 2.70 -8.55 -9.71
CA ASP A 39 3.95 -7.80 -9.62
C ASP A 39 4.47 -7.61 -8.17
N TYR A 40 3.75 -8.12 -7.16
CA TYR A 40 4.05 -7.86 -5.75
C TYR A 40 5.49 -8.22 -5.36
N THR A 41 5.96 -9.41 -5.73
CA THR A 41 7.32 -9.87 -5.41
C THR A 41 8.39 -8.98 -6.05
N GLU A 42 8.18 -8.56 -7.30
CA GLU A 42 9.11 -7.68 -8.00
C GLU A 42 9.13 -6.28 -7.38
N LEU A 43 7.95 -5.68 -7.15
CA LEU A 43 7.83 -4.37 -6.54
C LEU A 43 8.44 -4.35 -5.14
N LYS A 44 8.13 -5.35 -4.31
CA LYS A 44 8.69 -5.51 -2.97
C LYS A 44 10.22 -5.55 -2.97
N SER A 45 10.83 -6.28 -3.91
CA SER A 45 12.30 -6.38 -4.01
C SER A 45 12.97 -5.02 -4.26
N LYS A 46 12.24 -4.11 -4.93
CA LYS A 46 12.66 -2.74 -5.25
C LYS A 46 12.12 -1.70 -4.26
N ASN A 47 11.50 -2.15 -3.15
CA ASN A 47 10.81 -1.32 -2.16
C ASN A 47 9.69 -0.43 -2.75
N PHE A 48 8.98 -0.94 -3.75
CA PHE A 48 7.76 -0.34 -4.27
C PHE A 48 6.53 -1.09 -3.76
N TRP A 49 5.45 -0.35 -3.60
CA TRP A 49 4.22 -0.86 -3.02
C TRP A 49 3.01 -0.33 -3.78
N ARG A 50 2.16 -1.25 -4.24
CA ARG A 50 0.91 -0.91 -4.89
C ARG A 50 -0.16 -0.68 -3.83
N ILE A 51 -0.76 0.51 -3.85
CA ILE A 51 -1.76 0.94 -2.87
C ILE A 51 -2.97 1.48 -3.61
N VAL A 52 -4.15 0.99 -3.23
CA VAL A 52 -5.44 1.56 -3.66
C VAL A 52 -5.78 2.70 -2.70
N THR A 53 -5.87 3.92 -3.21
CA THR A 53 -6.22 5.11 -2.42
C THR A 53 -7.68 5.07 -1.99
N GLU A 54 -8.01 5.75 -0.89
CA GLU A 54 -9.37 5.85 -0.32
C GLU A 54 -10.49 6.05 -1.35
N MET A 55 -10.29 6.96 -2.31
CA MET A 55 -11.23 7.26 -3.40
C MET A 55 -11.54 6.11 -4.36
N ASN A 56 -10.68 5.09 -4.41
CA ASN A 56 -10.80 3.95 -5.34
C ASN A 56 -11.06 2.63 -4.61
N ILE A 57 -11.14 2.63 -3.27
CA ILE A 57 -11.30 1.39 -2.48
C ILE A 57 -12.61 0.68 -2.85
N GLU A 58 -13.72 1.39 -2.95
CA GLU A 58 -15.03 0.78 -3.25
C GLU A 58 -15.04 0.15 -4.65
N LYS A 59 -14.60 0.92 -5.66
CA LYS A 59 -14.46 0.42 -7.03
C LYS A 59 -13.54 -0.79 -7.12
N TRP A 60 -12.45 -0.81 -6.37
CA TRP A 60 -11.53 -1.95 -6.35
C TRP A 60 -12.15 -3.17 -5.66
N LYS A 61 -12.90 -2.98 -4.58
CA LYS A 61 -13.62 -4.08 -3.91
C LYS A 61 -14.66 -4.74 -4.80
N GLU A 62 -15.32 -3.96 -5.66
CA GLU A 62 -16.33 -4.47 -6.60
C GLU A 62 -15.71 -5.14 -7.82
N SER A 63 -14.68 -4.53 -8.42
CA SER A 63 -14.11 -4.98 -9.69
C SER A 63 -12.92 -5.94 -9.55
N GLY A 64 -12.21 -5.89 -8.42
CA GLY A 64 -10.89 -6.53 -8.27
C GLY A 64 -9.79 -5.90 -9.14
N ASP A 65 -10.05 -4.77 -9.79
CA ASP A 65 -9.14 -4.22 -10.80
C ASP A 65 -7.88 -3.58 -10.18
N TYR A 66 -6.74 -4.27 -10.31
CA TYR A 66 -5.44 -3.81 -9.83
C TYR A 66 -4.95 -2.49 -10.47
N ASN A 67 -5.55 -2.05 -11.58
CA ASN A 67 -5.25 -0.76 -12.22
C ASN A 67 -5.77 0.45 -11.41
N LEU A 68 -6.69 0.22 -10.47
CA LEU A 68 -7.17 1.24 -9.55
C LEU A 68 -6.15 1.59 -8.45
N GLY A 69 -5.10 0.78 -8.31
CA GLY A 69 -3.96 1.01 -7.44
C GLY A 69 -2.88 1.88 -8.08
N ARG A 70 -2.14 2.60 -7.24
CA ARG A 70 -0.94 3.37 -7.64
C ARG A 70 0.28 2.80 -6.97
N ILE A 71 1.42 2.86 -7.66
CA ILE A 71 2.71 2.40 -7.13
C ILE A 71 3.37 3.55 -6.37
N PHE A 72 3.88 3.25 -5.18
CA PHE A 72 4.56 4.19 -4.31
C PHE A 72 5.91 3.63 -3.85
N ASN A 73 6.92 4.50 -3.77
CA ASN A 73 8.24 4.14 -3.24
C ASN A 73 8.19 4.11 -1.71
N GLY A 74 8.44 2.95 -1.10
CA GLY A 74 8.46 2.74 0.35
C GLY A 74 9.55 3.54 1.08
N THR A 75 10.58 3.98 0.36
CA THR A 75 11.63 4.87 0.88
C THR A 75 11.07 6.23 1.29
N GLU A 76 9.99 6.67 0.65
CA GLU A 76 9.29 7.92 0.97
C GLU A 76 8.41 7.80 2.21
N PHE A 77 8.13 6.58 2.69
CA PHE A 77 7.25 6.40 3.84
C PHE A 77 7.99 6.76 5.13
N THR A 78 7.37 7.60 5.94
CA THR A 78 7.86 8.00 7.27
C THR A 78 7.13 7.26 8.39
N LYS A 79 5.82 6.98 8.21
CA LYS A 79 5.00 6.27 9.18
C LYS A 79 3.86 5.51 8.49
N LEU A 80 3.53 4.34 9.04
CA LEU A 80 2.35 3.55 8.70
C LEU A 80 1.48 3.39 9.94
N SER A 81 0.16 3.48 9.79
CA SER A 81 -0.78 3.31 10.90
C SER A 81 -2.09 2.70 10.42
N ALA A 82 -2.64 1.74 11.15
CA ALA A 82 -3.98 1.21 10.89
C ALA A 82 -5.03 2.30 11.18
N VAL A 83 -6.11 2.32 10.39
CA VAL A 83 -7.22 3.28 10.49
C VAL A 83 -8.53 2.53 10.68
#